data_AF-U9TEY1-F1
#
_entry.id   AF-U9TEY1-F1
#
_cell.length_a   1.000
_cell.length_b   1.000
_cell.length_c   1.000
_cell.angle_alpha   90.00
_cell.angle_beta   90.00
_cell.angle_gamma   90.00
#
_symmetry.space_group_name_H-M   'P 1'
#
loop_
_entity.id
_entity.type
_entity.pdbx_description
1 polymer ?
#
loop_
_entity_poly.entity_id
_entity_poly.type
_entity_poly.pdbx_seq_one_letter_code
_entity_poly.pdbx_strand_id
1 'polypeptide(L)'
;MITKPPSSDAPRWRYYEPGLNIEGYCKNPSCAAYNSSRVIKPLGFRVFKFCIDSYLCKCPLCGCKFNEETCGFYKTRFRYYGYQEGNSNKFDSGWTTASSTGYTTFDSSDKHLVPWRQLTIEATDDSCTII
;
A
#
# COMPACT_ATOMS: atom_id res chain seq x y z
N MET A 1 -0.01 4.62 -12.52
CA MET A 1 -0.18 5.11 -11.13
C MET A 1 -0.77 6.50 -11.17
N ILE A 2 -1.54 6.87 -10.16
CA ILE A 2 -2.22 8.17 -10.03
C ILE A 2 -1.87 8.79 -8.68
N THR A 3 -1.96 10.12 -8.57
CA THR A 3 -1.81 10.84 -7.30
C THR A 3 -3.14 11.46 -6.91
N LYS A 4 -3.58 11.19 -5.68
CA LYS A 4 -4.81 11.75 -5.11
C LYS A 4 -4.46 12.82 -4.06
N PRO A 5 -5.07 14.01 -4.10
CA PRO A 5 -4.85 15.01 -3.06
C PRO A 5 -5.41 14.55 -1.70
N PRO A 6 -4.90 15.06 -0.57
CA PRO A 6 -5.54 14.88 0.73
C PRO A 6 -6.96 15.47 0.72
N SER A 7 -7.85 14.90 1.55
CA SER A 7 -9.22 15.37 1.74
C SER A 7 -9.51 15.48 3.23
N SER A 8 -10.11 16.59 3.66
CA SER A 8 -10.56 16.81 5.04
C SER A 8 -11.75 15.95 5.43
N ASP A 9 -12.50 15.44 4.44
CA ASP A 9 -13.69 14.63 4.64
C ASP A 9 -13.39 13.12 4.62
N ALA A 10 -12.11 12.76 4.53
CA ALA A 10 -11.69 11.37 4.55
C ALA A 10 -12.07 10.72 5.90
N PRO A 11 -12.66 9.51 5.90
CA PRO A 11 -13.01 8.85 7.14
C PRO A 11 -11.76 8.44 7.93
N ARG A 12 -11.90 8.27 9.25
CA ARG A 12 -10.77 8.04 10.18
C ARG A 12 -9.91 6.80 9.88
N TRP A 13 -10.38 5.88 9.04
CA TRP A 13 -9.63 4.70 8.60
C TRP A 13 -8.91 4.89 7.26
N ARG A 14 -8.90 6.11 6.70
CA ARG A 14 -8.29 6.49 5.42
C ARG A 14 -7.16 7.52 5.58
N TYR A 15 -6.42 7.48 6.68
CA TYR A 15 -5.20 8.30 6.84
C TYR A 15 -3.98 7.55 6.30
N TYR A 16 -2.97 8.30 5.84
CA TYR A 16 -1.71 7.77 5.34
C TYR A 16 -0.53 8.54 5.92
N GLU A 17 0.62 7.89 5.99
CA GLU A 17 1.88 8.47 6.48
C GLU A 17 2.98 8.36 5.41
N PRO A 18 4.12 9.06 5.55
CA PRO A 18 5.27 8.86 4.67
C PRO A 18 5.70 7.40 4.60
N GLY A 19 6.05 6.92 3.41
CA GLY A 19 6.41 5.53 3.14
C GLY A 19 5.27 4.71 2.53
N LEU A 20 5.27 3.41 2.85
CA LEU A 20 4.30 2.42 2.36
C LEU A 20 3.01 2.45 3.18
N ASN A 21 1.88 2.42 2.48
CA ASN A 21 0.55 2.39 3.06
C ASN A 21 -0.26 1.25 2.39
N ILE A 22 -0.66 0.23 3.14
CA ILE A 22 -1.41 -0.91 2.59
C ILE A 22 -2.90 -0.64 2.68
N GLU A 23 -3.63 -0.98 1.61
CA GLU A 23 -5.07 -0.77 1.53
C GLU A 23 -5.83 -2.08 1.45
N GLY A 24 -7.03 -2.11 2.02
CA GLY A 24 -7.85 -3.29 1.97
C GLY A 24 -9.18 -3.19 2.69
N TYR A 25 -9.99 -4.25 2.71
CA TYR A 25 -11.32 -4.23 3.32
C TYR A 25 -11.34 -4.91 4.69
N CYS A 26 -11.77 -4.15 5.71
CA CYS A 26 -11.93 -4.66 7.07
C CYS A 26 -12.90 -5.85 7.07
N LYS A 27 -12.54 -6.93 7.78
CA LYS A 27 -13.37 -8.14 7.88
C LYS A 27 -14.28 -8.20 9.10
N ASN A 28 -14.14 -7.25 10.04
CA ASN A 28 -14.90 -7.27 11.29
C ASN A 28 -16.26 -6.58 11.09
N PRO A 29 -17.40 -7.30 11.12
CA PRO A 29 -18.72 -6.72 10.87
C PRO A 29 -19.15 -5.64 11.87
N SER A 30 -18.55 -5.62 13.07
CA SER A 30 -18.82 -4.61 14.09
C SER A 30 -17.98 -3.34 13.93
N CYS A 31 -17.05 -3.30 12.98
CA CYS A 31 -16.19 -2.14 12.74
C CYS A 31 -16.89 -1.13 11.82
N ALA A 32 -16.81 0.16 12.15
CA ALA A 32 -17.36 1.23 11.32
C ALA A 32 -16.80 1.27 9.88
N ALA A 33 -15.62 0.68 9.63
CA ALA A 33 -15.05 0.58 8.29
C ALA A 33 -15.57 -0.61 7.47
N TYR A 34 -16.27 -1.56 8.09
CA TYR A 34 -16.79 -2.75 7.41
C TYR A 34 -17.78 -2.35 6.31
N ASN A 35 -17.58 -2.89 5.10
CA ASN A 35 -18.37 -2.59 3.90
C ASN A 35 -18.54 -1.11 3.51
N SER A 36 -17.78 -0.19 4.12
CA SER A 36 -17.90 1.25 3.86
C SER A 36 -16.90 1.73 2.82
N SER A 37 -15.62 1.44 3.03
CA SER A 37 -14.54 1.69 2.05
C SER A 37 -13.32 0.85 2.42
N ARG A 38 -12.27 0.91 1.59
CA ARG A 38 -10.96 0.40 2.00
C ARG A 38 -10.44 1.14 3.24
N VAL A 39 -9.77 0.44 4.14
CA VAL A 39 -8.92 1.01 5.19
C VAL A 39 -7.51 1.19 4.67
N ILE A 40 -6.78 2.14 5.25
CA ILE A 40 -5.34 2.33 5.01
C ILE A 40 -4.60 1.98 6.29
N LYS A 41 -3.59 1.11 6.18
CA LYS A 41 -2.63 0.81 7.23
C LYS A 41 -1.26 1.37 6.84
N PRO A 42 -0.83 2.49 7.43
CA PRO A 42 0.53 2.96 7.28
C PRO A 42 1.51 1.95 7.87
N LEU A 43 2.53 1.62 7.09
CA LEU A 43 3.65 0.75 7.47
C LEU A 43 4.99 1.49 7.45
N GLY A 44 5.03 2.71 6.93
CA GLY A 44 6.22 3.56 6.91
C GLY A 44 7.28 3.10 5.90
N PHE A 45 8.52 3.53 6.14
CA PHE A 45 9.68 3.10 5.35
C PHE A 45 10.10 1.68 5.75
N ARG A 46 10.00 0.73 4.82
CA ARG A 46 10.34 -0.67 5.05
C ARG A 46 10.42 -1.49 3.78
N VAL A 47 10.96 -2.70 3.93
CA VAL A 47 10.70 -3.83 3.03
C VAL A 47 9.49 -4.58 3.55
N PHE A 48 8.50 -4.81 2.68
CA PHE A 48 7.28 -5.56 2.98
C PHE A 48 7.16 -6.73 2.01
N LYS A 49 7.16 -7.96 2.56
CA LYS A 49 7.02 -9.19 1.78
C LYS A 49 5.62 -9.75 2.01
N PHE A 50 4.78 -9.75 0.98
CA PHE A 50 3.35 -10.07 1.12
C PHE A 50 3.07 -11.40 1.83
N CYS A 51 3.82 -12.45 1.48
CA CYS A 51 3.66 -13.80 2.07
C CYS A 51 4.11 -13.90 3.53
N ILE A 52 4.96 -12.99 4.00
CA ILE A 52 5.58 -13.05 5.34
C ILE A 52 4.95 -12.02 6.26
N ASP A 53 4.69 -10.81 5.75
CA ASP A 53 4.36 -9.62 6.54
C ASP A 53 2.87 -9.28 6.55
N SER A 54 2.00 -10.05 5.88
CA SER A 54 0.54 -9.85 5.86
C SER A 54 -0.11 -9.81 7.25
N TYR A 55 0.52 -10.38 8.27
CA TYR A 55 0.05 -10.27 9.66
C TYR A 55 0.05 -8.84 10.21
N LEU A 56 0.80 -7.92 9.59
CA LEU A 56 0.84 -6.49 9.92
C LEU A 56 -0.38 -5.72 9.38
N CYS A 57 -1.10 -6.29 8.42
CA CYS A 57 -2.27 -5.70 7.76
C CYS A 57 -3.51 -5.78 8.66
N LYS A 58 -3.52 -4.90 9.66
CA LYS A 58 -4.61 -4.76 10.64
C LYS A 58 -5.34 -3.45 10.44
N CYS A 59 -6.66 -3.50 10.56
CA CYS A 59 -7.53 -2.34 10.46
C CYS A 59 -7.13 -1.32 11.54
N PRO A 60 -6.90 -0.05 11.18
CA PRO A 60 -6.46 0.96 12.13
C PRO A 60 -7.52 1.28 13.19
N LEU A 61 -8.79 0.94 12.96
CA LEU A 61 -9.87 1.19 13.92
C LEU A 61 -10.09 0.05 14.91
N CYS A 62 -10.12 -1.20 14.44
CA CYS A 62 -10.50 -2.34 15.27
C CYS A 62 -9.36 -3.33 15.53
N GLY A 63 -8.20 -3.17 14.89
CA GLY A 63 -7.06 -4.09 15.03
C GLY A 63 -7.25 -5.47 14.38
N CYS A 64 -8.44 -5.79 13.86
CA CYS A 64 -8.68 -7.04 13.12
C CYS A 64 -7.98 -7.03 11.76
N LYS A 65 -7.68 -8.22 11.22
CA LYS A 65 -7.12 -8.34 9.86
C LYS A 65 -8.09 -7.81 8.80
N PHE A 66 -7.55 -7.30 7.71
CA PHE A 66 -8.30 -6.93 6.50
C PHE A 66 -7.79 -7.71 5.28
N ASN A 67 -8.57 -7.78 4.19
CA ASN A 67 -8.09 -8.29 2.90
C ASN A 67 -7.29 -7.20 2.20
N GLU A 68 -6.00 -7.38 2.00
CA GLU A 68 -5.16 -6.49 1.22
C GLU A 68 -5.58 -6.50 -0.25
N GLU A 69 -5.71 -5.31 -0.84
CA GLU A 69 -6.20 -5.11 -2.21
C GLU A 69 -5.17 -4.37 -3.06
N THR A 70 -4.53 -3.37 -2.47
CA THR A 70 -3.54 -2.53 -3.15
C THR A 70 -2.68 -1.82 -2.09
N CYS A 71 -1.84 -0.90 -2.53
CA CYS A 71 -1.08 -0.03 -1.67
C CYS A 71 -0.95 1.36 -2.28
N GLY A 72 -0.47 2.29 -1.46
CA GLY A 72 -0.02 3.58 -1.92
C GLY A 72 1.19 4.07 -1.15
N PHE A 73 1.69 5.20 -1.61
CA PHE A 73 2.99 5.75 -1.28
C PHE A 73 2.85 7.26 -1.11
N TYR A 74 3.55 7.80 -0.12
CA TYR A 74 3.60 9.23 0.14
C TYR A 74 5.00 9.62 0.62
N LYS A 75 5.58 10.71 0.10
CA LYS A 75 6.91 11.22 0.53
C LYS A 75 7.95 10.10 0.69
N THR A 76 8.14 9.30 -0.35
CA THR A 76 9.00 8.11 -0.32
C THR A 76 9.49 7.80 -1.72
N ARG A 77 10.62 7.10 -1.81
CA ARG A 77 10.94 6.28 -2.98
C ARG A 77 10.48 4.87 -2.74
N PHE A 78 10.08 4.20 -3.80
CA PHE A 78 9.59 2.85 -3.71
C PHE A 78 9.91 2.04 -4.97
N ARG A 79 9.90 0.73 -4.81
CA ARG A 79 9.85 -0.24 -5.90
C ARG A 79 9.06 -1.45 -5.46
N TYR A 80 8.60 -2.23 -6.43
CA TYR A 80 7.97 -3.51 -6.18
C TYR A 80 8.48 -4.54 -7.19
N TYR A 81 8.73 -5.74 -6.70
CA TYR A 81 9.33 -6.80 -7.50
C TYR A 81 8.94 -8.17 -6.96
N GLY A 82 9.12 -9.19 -7.79
CA GLY A 82 8.84 -10.56 -7.43
C GLY A 82 8.43 -11.42 -8.62
N TYR A 83 7.59 -12.41 -8.37
CA TYR A 83 7.13 -13.37 -9.37
C TYR A 83 5.61 -13.29 -9.50
N GLN A 84 5.15 -12.94 -10.68
CA GLN A 84 3.73 -12.98 -11.04
C GLN A 84 3.30 -14.44 -11.23
N GLU A 85 2.02 -14.76 -10.99
CA GLU A 85 1.52 -16.11 -11.27
C GLU A 85 1.62 -16.42 -12.76
N GLY A 86 2.00 -17.66 -13.10
CA GLY A 86 2.20 -18.09 -14.49
C GLY A 86 3.46 -17.55 -15.18
N ASN A 87 4.25 -16.69 -14.51
CA ASN A 87 5.49 -16.15 -15.05
C ASN A 87 6.72 -16.66 -14.28
N SER A 88 7.69 -17.22 -15.01
CA SER A 88 8.96 -17.69 -14.44
C SER A 88 9.97 -16.56 -14.20
N ASN A 89 9.85 -15.47 -14.96
CA ASN A 89 10.77 -14.35 -14.87
C ASN A 89 10.41 -13.46 -13.68
N LYS A 90 11.45 -12.99 -12.99
CA LYS A 90 11.30 -11.99 -11.95
C LYS A 90 10.94 -10.65 -12.59
N PHE A 91 9.85 -10.06 -12.16
CA PHE A 91 9.50 -8.67 -12.46
C PHE A 91 10.16 -7.74 -11.45
N ASP A 92 10.63 -6.57 -11.91
CA ASP A 92 11.07 -5.46 -11.07
C ASP A 92 10.59 -4.15 -11.69
N SER A 93 9.91 -3.31 -10.91
CA SER A 93 9.42 -2.02 -11.38
C SER A 93 10.53 -0.97 -11.58
N GLY A 94 11.71 -1.20 -11.01
CA GLY A 94 12.68 -0.14 -10.75
C GLY A 94 12.22 0.82 -9.66
N TRP A 95 13.13 1.68 -9.19
CA TRP A 95 12.82 2.71 -8.20
C TRP A 95 12.05 3.87 -8.82
N THR A 96 10.98 4.28 -8.15
CA THR A 96 10.15 5.44 -8.50
C THR A 96 9.95 6.32 -7.27
N THR A 97 9.81 7.63 -7.48
CA THR A 97 9.52 8.59 -6.40
C THR A 97 8.02 8.85 -6.33
N ALA A 98 7.44 8.73 -5.13
CA ALA A 98 6.05 9.07 -4.87
C ALA A 98 5.86 10.59 -4.75
N SER A 99 4.62 11.06 -4.89
CA SER A 99 4.29 12.47 -4.68
C SER A 99 4.63 12.94 -3.26
N SER A 100 5.12 14.17 -3.17
CA SER A 100 5.37 14.88 -1.90
C SER A 100 4.14 15.62 -1.36
N THR A 101 3.12 15.83 -2.20
CA THR A 101 1.92 16.62 -1.88
C THR A 101 0.63 15.80 -1.86
N GLY A 102 0.66 14.56 -2.34
CA GLY A 102 -0.52 13.70 -2.41
C GLY A 102 -0.18 12.22 -2.34
N TYR A 103 -1.22 11.42 -2.26
CA TYR A 103 -1.14 9.98 -2.11
C TYR A 103 -1.02 9.28 -3.47
N THR A 104 0.15 8.72 -3.77
CA THR A 104 0.42 7.99 -5.02
C THR A 104 -0.02 6.54 -4.89
N THR A 105 -0.89 6.05 -5.77
CA THR A 105 -1.40 4.68 -5.74
C THR A 105 -1.66 4.15 -7.15
N PHE A 106 -1.97 2.86 -7.26
CA PHE A 106 -2.36 2.24 -8.51
C PHE A 106 -3.76 2.71 -8.93
N ASP A 107 -3.96 2.89 -10.23
CA ASP A 107 -5.24 3.35 -10.76
C ASP A 107 -6.27 2.23 -10.62
N SER A 108 -7.34 2.46 -9.88
CA SER A 108 -8.42 1.48 -9.71
C SER A 108 -9.31 1.35 -10.94
N SER A 109 -9.22 2.26 -11.91
CA SER A 109 -9.86 2.12 -13.21
C SER A 109 -9.11 1.17 -14.15
N ASP A 110 -7.83 0.92 -13.85
CA ASP A 110 -7.07 -0.14 -14.49
C ASP A 110 -7.57 -1.49 -13.96
N LYS A 111 -8.32 -2.20 -14.80
CA LYS A 111 -8.90 -3.51 -14.47
C LYS A 111 -7.88 -4.65 -14.53
N HIS A 112 -6.63 -4.35 -14.88
CA HIS A 112 -5.58 -5.36 -14.96
C HIS A 112 -5.10 -5.76 -13.56
N LEU A 113 -5.77 -6.74 -12.96
CA LEU A 113 -5.29 -7.40 -11.76
C LEU A 113 -4.12 -8.32 -12.12
N VAL A 114 -3.00 -8.11 -11.46
CA VAL A 114 -1.80 -8.95 -11.62
C VAL A 114 -1.68 -9.84 -10.39
N PRO A 115 -2.00 -11.14 -10.48
CA PRO A 115 -1.78 -12.05 -9.37
C PRO A 115 -0.27 -12.28 -9.15
N TRP A 116 0.15 -12.29 -7.89
CA TRP A 116 1.54 -12.47 -7.49
C TRP A 116 1.73 -13.74 -6.69
N ARG A 117 2.65 -14.60 -7.13
CA ARG A 117 3.14 -15.73 -6.33
C ARG A 117 4.06 -15.24 -5.20
N GLN A 118 4.86 -14.22 -5.47
CA GLN A 118 5.71 -13.56 -4.50
C GLN A 118 5.77 -12.08 -4.84
N LEU A 119 5.45 -11.23 -3.86
CA LEU A 119 5.52 -9.77 -3.99
C LEU A 119 6.34 -9.21 -2.84
N THR A 120 7.35 -8.42 -3.18
CA THR A 120 8.09 -7.57 -2.24
C THR A 120 7.92 -6.12 -2.66
N ILE A 121 7.61 -5.27 -1.69
CA ILE A 121 7.50 -3.82 -1.85
C ILE A 121 8.52 -3.18 -0.94
N GLU A 122 9.32 -2.28 -1.48
CA GLU A 122 10.29 -1.51 -0.70
C GLU A 122 9.90 -0.04 -0.74
N ALA A 123 9.93 0.61 0.42
CA ALA A 123 9.74 2.04 0.58
C ALA A 123 10.88 2.60 1.45
N THR A 124 11.54 3.66 0.99
CA THR A 124 12.67 4.29 1.67
C THR A 124 12.47 5.79 1.79
N ASP A 125 13.02 6.35 2.86
CA ASP A 125 13.15 7.80 2.95
C ASP A 125 14.25 8.28 1.98
N ASP A 126 14.02 9.40 1.32
CA ASP A 126 14.99 10.08 0.45
C ASP A 126 16.00 10.93 1.25
N SER A 127 15.76 11.11 2.55
CA SER A 127 16.63 11.89 3.44
C SER A 127 18.04 11.32 3.63
N CYS A 128 18.34 10.15 3.05
CA CYS A 128 19.70 9.61 2.97
C CYS A 128 20.33 9.84 1.58
N THR A 129 20.32 11.08 1.12
CA THR A 129 21.34 11.56 0.16
C THR A 129 22.39 12.34 0.95
N ILE A 130 23.51 11.64 1.19
CA ILE A 130 24.82 12.08 1.71
C ILE A 130 24.98 13.61 1.85
N ILE A 131 25.25 14.06 3.07
CA ILE A 131 26.11 15.23 3.33
C ILE A 131 27.44 14.70 3.87
#